data_AF-A0A4R4M693-F1
#
_entry.id   AF-A0A4R4M693-F1
#
_cell.length_a   1.000
_cell.length_b   1.000
_cell.length_c   1.000
_cell.angle_alpha   90.00
_cell.angle_beta   90.00
_cell.angle_gamma   90.00
#
_symmetry.space_group_name_H-M   'P 1'
#
loop_
_entity.id
_entity.type
_entity.pdbx_description
1 polymer ?
#
loop_
_entity_poly.entity_id
_entity_poly.type
_entity_poly.pdbx_seq_one_letter_code
_entity_poly.pdbx_strand_id
1 'polypeptide(L)'
;MGTLLKRAKLVAWGELAASSGSAAKGPSLLAKVAWSGPDDALAALGDLRFLLCRDGIAVEQATAAAVPLLWELTQAPQVTCRPEILQFLQEIWCSDAWSQAAAALGDSPGYRPKVEWERSAHRAVRAEVMAARRLTQDADPEVALAAQWLVSALGEG
;
A
#
# COMPACT_ATOMS: atom_id res chain seq x y z
N MET A 1 6.66 22.96 8.25
CA MET A 1 6.86 21.83 7.33
C MET A 1 6.47 20.55 8.04
N GLY A 2 5.43 19.86 7.57
CA GLY A 2 4.97 18.61 8.18
C GLY A 2 6.00 17.50 7.99
N THR A 3 6.36 16.82 9.06
CA THR A 3 7.25 15.65 8.98
C THR A 3 6.44 14.49 8.40
N LEU A 4 6.80 14.02 7.20
CA LEU A 4 6.23 12.80 6.62
C LEU A 4 6.49 11.59 7.50
N LEU A 5 5.60 10.59 7.44
CA LEU A 5 5.79 9.27 8.07
C LEU A 5 5.89 9.30 9.60
N LYS A 6 5.34 10.32 10.29
CA LYS A 6 5.31 10.33 11.77
C LYS A 6 4.64 9.09 12.34
N ARG A 7 3.57 8.64 11.68
CA ARG A 7 2.80 7.46 12.07
C ARG A 7 3.57 6.15 11.91
N ALA A 8 4.62 6.12 11.07
CA ALA A 8 5.46 4.92 10.91
C ALA A 8 6.12 4.50 12.23
N LYS A 9 6.42 5.45 13.14
CA LYS A 9 7.00 5.17 14.46
C LYS A 9 6.00 4.56 15.45
N LEU A 10 4.70 4.68 15.19
CA LEU A 10 3.64 4.16 16.05
C LEU A 10 3.24 2.73 15.69
N VAL A 11 3.71 2.22 14.56
CA VAL A 11 3.45 0.87 14.10
C VAL A 11 4.52 -0.07 14.66
N ALA A 12 4.10 -1.16 15.29
CA ALA A 12 4.99 -2.20 15.80
C ALA A 12 5.51 -3.11 14.67
N TRP A 13 6.26 -2.54 13.72
CA TRP A 13 6.72 -3.23 12.50
C TRP A 13 7.43 -4.56 12.75
N GLY A 14 8.16 -4.69 13.86
CA GLY A 14 8.86 -5.93 14.21
C GLY A 14 7.92 -7.10 14.52
N GLU A 15 6.70 -6.80 14.99
CA GLU A 15 5.69 -7.78 15.40
C GLU A 15 4.74 -8.17 14.26
N LEU A 16 4.74 -7.41 13.16
CA LEU A 16 3.89 -7.67 12.01
C LEU A 16 4.54 -8.71 11.09
N ALA A 17 3.76 -9.73 10.73
CA ALA A 17 4.17 -10.71 9.73
C ALA A 17 4.33 -10.05 8.35
N ALA A 18 5.39 -10.46 7.65
CA ALA A 18 5.71 -10.08 6.29
C ALA A 18 6.17 -11.31 5.49
N SER A 19 6.32 -11.17 4.18
CA SER A 19 6.77 -12.26 3.28
C SER A 19 8.10 -12.89 3.70
N SER A 20 9.02 -12.08 4.27
CA SER A 20 10.34 -12.49 4.76
C SER A 20 10.37 -12.79 6.28
N GLY A 21 9.21 -12.87 6.92
CA GLY A 21 9.05 -13.15 8.35
C GLY A 21 8.60 -11.93 9.15
N SER A 22 9.36 -10.83 9.13
CA SER A 22 9.08 -9.62 9.91
C SER A 22 9.07 -8.36 9.04
N ALA A 23 8.16 -7.44 9.33
CA ALA A 23 8.06 -6.16 8.64
C ALA A 23 9.03 -5.08 9.16
N ALA A 24 10.05 -5.44 9.95
CA ALA A 24 10.99 -4.50 10.57
C ALA A 24 11.73 -3.56 9.59
N LYS A 25 11.86 -3.93 8.32
CA LYS A 25 12.42 -3.09 7.26
C LYS A 25 11.46 -2.02 6.72
N GLY A 26 10.17 -2.10 7.06
CA GLY A 26 9.12 -1.20 6.56
C GLY A 26 9.45 0.29 6.73
N PRO A 27 9.85 0.77 7.93
CA PRO A 27 10.17 2.18 8.14
C PRO A 27 11.32 2.69 7.27
N SER A 28 12.38 1.90 7.08
CA SER A 28 13.54 2.32 6.28
C SER A 28 13.23 2.34 4.80
N LEU A 29 12.42 1.39 4.31
CA LEU A 29 11.92 1.39 2.92
C LEU A 29 11.01 2.59 2.65
N LEU A 30 10.03 2.86 3.54
CA LEU A 30 9.17 4.04 3.44
C LEU A 30 9.98 5.34 3.44
N ALA A 31 11.01 5.44 4.27
CA ALA A 31 11.89 6.61 4.30
C ALA A 31 12.68 6.78 2.99
N LYS A 32 13.17 5.69 2.38
CA LYS A 32 13.82 5.74 1.06
C LYS A 32 12.85 6.21 -0.02
N VAL A 33 11.63 5.65 -0.06
CA VAL A 33 10.58 6.11 -1.00
C VAL A 33 10.31 7.61 -0.84
N ALA A 34 10.33 8.12 0.40
CA ALA A 34 10.02 9.52 0.68
C ALA A 34 11.12 10.52 0.30
N TRP A 35 12.39 10.13 0.36
CA TRP A 35 13.52 11.06 0.38
C TRP A 35 14.64 10.76 -0.63
N SER A 36 14.62 9.60 -1.28
CA SER A 36 15.64 9.22 -2.25
C SER A 36 15.35 9.79 -3.65
N GLY A 37 16.36 9.72 -4.53
CA GLY A 37 16.18 10.04 -5.94
C GLY A 37 15.24 9.05 -6.65
N PRO A 38 14.77 9.37 -7.88
CA PRO A 38 13.76 8.57 -8.59
C PRO A 38 14.04 7.06 -8.65
N ASP A 39 15.23 6.67 -9.11
CA ASP A 39 15.59 5.25 -9.26
C ASP A 39 15.63 4.51 -7.91
N ASP A 40 16.22 5.14 -6.90
CA ASP A 40 16.31 4.58 -5.54
C ASP A 40 14.94 4.50 -4.86
N ALA A 41 14.07 5.48 -5.10
CA ALA A 41 12.72 5.52 -4.56
C ALA A 41 11.85 4.43 -5.21
N LEU A 42 11.99 4.20 -6.52
CA LEU A 42 11.33 3.11 -7.23
C LEU A 42 11.84 1.74 -6.77
N ALA A 43 13.15 1.56 -6.62
CA ALA A 43 13.73 0.34 -6.10
C ALA A 43 13.23 0.05 -4.67
N ALA A 44 13.20 1.07 -3.80
CA ALA A 44 12.68 0.94 -2.45
C ALA A 44 11.17 0.64 -2.42
N LEU A 45 10.39 1.18 -3.35
CA LEU A 45 8.98 0.84 -3.51
C LEU A 45 8.81 -0.63 -3.94
N GLY A 46 9.65 -1.13 -4.84
CA GLY A 46 9.69 -2.54 -5.21
C GLY A 46 9.95 -3.46 -4.02
N ASP A 47 10.99 -3.15 -3.23
CA ASP A 47 11.29 -3.88 -1.99
C ASP A 47 10.14 -3.81 -0.98
N LEU A 48 9.46 -2.65 -0.89
CA LEU A 48 8.30 -2.47 -0.01
C LEU A 48 7.11 -3.31 -0.49
N ARG A 49 6.87 -3.39 -1.81
CA ARG A 49 5.86 -4.27 -2.40
C ARG A 49 6.12 -5.72 -2.03
N PHE A 50 7.37 -6.19 -2.15
CA PHE A 50 7.73 -7.55 -1.72
C PHE A 50 7.57 -7.78 -0.22
N LEU A 51 7.82 -6.77 0.61
CA LEU A 51 7.63 -6.89 2.06
C LEU A 51 6.14 -7.04 2.42
N LEU A 52 5.29 -6.24 1.77
CA LEU A 52 3.86 -6.14 2.07
C LEU A 52 3.00 -7.14 1.31
N CYS A 53 3.47 -7.70 0.20
CA CYS A 53 2.74 -8.67 -0.60
C CYS A 53 3.59 -9.92 -0.84
N ARG A 54 3.04 -11.08 -0.52
CA ARG A 54 3.59 -12.37 -0.90
C ARG A 54 3.35 -12.64 -2.37
N ASP A 55 4.41 -13.07 -3.06
CA ASP A 55 4.42 -13.36 -4.50
C ASP A 55 3.86 -12.20 -5.35
N GLY A 56 3.95 -10.96 -4.84
CA GLY A 56 3.45 -9.75 -5.49
C GLY A 56 1.92 -9.62 -5.54
N ILE A 57 1.17 -10.56 -4.96
CA ILE A 57 -0.30 -10.62 -5.13
C ILE A 57 -1.01 -10.65 -3.78
N ALA A 58 -0.57 -11.48 -2.82
CA ALA A 58 -1.31 -11.72 -1.57
C ALA A 58 -0.83 -10.82 -0.44
N VAL A 59 -1.70 -9.96 0.10
CA VAL A 59 -1.29 -9.00 1.13
C VAL A 59 -0.88 -9.66 2.46
N GLU A 60 0.16 -9.16 3.10
CA GLU A 60 0.62 -9.63 4.40
C GLU A 60 0.00 -8.77 5.53
N GLN A 61 0.17 -9.19 6.78
CA GLN A 61 -0.40 -8.52 7.96
C GLN A 61 -0.02 -7.03 8.03
N ALA A 62 1.21 -6.69 7.61
CA ALA A 62 1.72 -5.32 7.67
C ALA A 62 1.05 -4.34 6.70
N THR A 63 0.37 -4.82 5.66
CA THR A 63 -0.14 -3.99 4.56
C THR A 63 -1.14 -2.96 5.04
N ALA A 64 -2.10 -3.36 5.88
CA ALA A 64 -3.11 -2.44 6.39
C ALA A 64 -2.49 -1.27 7.20
N ALA A 65 -1.41 -1.52 7.92
CA ALA A 65 -0.69 -0.48 8.67
C ALA A 65 0.17 0.42 7.77
N ALA A 66 0.63 -0.09 6.63
CA ALA A 66 1.42 0.66 5.65
C ALA A 66 0.55 1.56 4.76
N VAL A 67 -0.69 1.17 4.45
CA VAL A 67 -1.57 1.91 3.52
C VAL A 67 -1.74 3.40 3.88
N PRO A 68 -2.00 3.80 5.13
CA PRO A 68 -2.08 5.22 5.48
C PRO A 68 -0.79 5.98 5.21
N LEU A 69 0.37 5.32 5.31
CA LEU A 69 1.68 5.92 5.04
C LEU A 69 1.91 6.05 3.53
N LEU A 70 1.45 5.08 2.73
CA LEU A 70 1.45 5.19 1.27
C LEU A 70 0.59 6.39 0.82
N TRP A 71 -0.57 6.61 1.45
CA TRP A 71 -1.39 7.80 1.20
C TRP A 71 -0.72 9.12 1.62
N GLU A 72 0.07 9.13 2.70
CA GLU A 72 0.87 10.30 3.06
C GLU A 72 1.91 10.61 1.96
N LEU A 73 2.49 9.59 1.34
CA LEU A 73 3.51 9.75 0.28
C LEU A 73 2.91 10.23 -1.04
N THR A 74 1.74 9.76 -1.46
CA THR A 74 1.10 10.23 -2.71
C THR A 74 0.71 11.71 -2.64
N GLN A 75 0.48 12.24 -1.45
CA GLN A 75 0.11 13.64 -1.22
C GLN A 75 1.33 14.57 -1.08
N ALA A 76 2.55 14.04 -1.09
CA ALA A 76 3.77 14.79 -0.91
C ALA A 76 4.45 15.10 -2.25
N PRO A 77 4.48 16.36 -2.73
CA PRO A 77 4.98 16.69 -4.07
C PRO A 77 6.46 16.36 -4.30
N GLN A 78 7.26 16.24 -3.23
CA GLN A 78 8.67 15.88 -3.33
C GLN A 78 8.91 14.38 -3.57
N VAL A 79 7.89 13.54 -3.37
CA VAL A 79 7.98 12.11 -3.66
C VAL A 79 7.97 11.94 -5.17
N THR A 80 8.96 11.25 -5.71
CA THR A 80 9.18 11.16 -7.16
C THR A 80 8.37 10.05 -7.80
N CYS A 81 8.03 8.98 -7.07
CA CYS A 81 7.28 7.81 -7.56
C CYS A 81 5.81 7.78 -7.11
N ARG A 82 5.15 8.95 -7.05
CA ARG A 82 3.72 9.05 -6.65
C ARG A 82 2.79 8.21 -7.55
N PRO A 83 2.94 8.19 -8.89
CA PRO A 83 2.10 7.35 -9.76
C PRO A 83 2.19 5.86 -9.40
N GLU A 84 3.39 5.35 -9.11
CA GLU A 84 3.63 3.95 -8.81
C GLU A 84 3.11 3.55 -7.42
N ILE A 85 3.09 4.49 -6.47
CA ILE A 85 2.43 4.30 -5.18
C ILE A 85 0.91 4.23 -5.35
N LEU A 86 0.32 5.08 -6.20
CA LEU A 86 -1.12 5.01 -6.52
C LEU A 86 -1.50 3.70 -7.20
N GLN A 87 -0.68 3.24 -8.15
CA GLN A 87 -0.85 1.91 -8.75
C GLN A 87 -0.75 0.80 -7.71
N PHE A 88 0.19 0.90 -6.76
CA PHE A 88 0.30 -0.09 -5.69
C PHE A 88 -0.93 -0.10 -4.77
N LEU A 89 -1.50 1.07 -4.44
CA LEU A 89 -2.74 1.16 -3.68
C LEU A 89 -3.92 0.49 -4.43
N GLN A 90 -3.95 0.61 -5.76
CA GLN A 90 -4.92 -0.10 -6.59
C GLN A 90 -4.70 -1.62 -6.58
N GLU A 91 -3.45 -2.08 -6.71
CA GLU A 91 -3.10 -3.51 -6.59
C GLU A 91 -3.53 -4.08 -5.24
N ILE A 92 -3.29 -3.35 -4.14
CA ILE A 92 -3.74 -3.73 -2.80
C ILE A 92 -5.27 -3.84 -2.75
N TRP A 93 -5.99 -2.88 -3.34
CA TRP A 93 -7.46 -2.88 -3.35
C TRP A 93 -8.06 -4.01 -4.19
N CYS A 94 -7.39 -4.39 -5.29
CA CYS A 94 -7.83 -5.46 -6.17
C CYS A 94 -7.39 -6.85 -5.70
N SER A 95 -6.57 -6.95 -4.65
CA SER A 95 -6.07 -8.24 -4.15
C SER A 95 -7.16 -9.00 -3.40
N ASP A 96 -7.62 -10.10 -3.97
CA ASP A 96 -8.56 -11.03 -3.34
C ASP A 96 -7.94 -12.43 -3.13
N ALA A 97 -6.61 -12.52 -3.20
CA ALA A 97 -5.89 -13.78 -3.23
C ALA A 97 -6.13 -14.67 -2.01
N TRP A 98 -6.27 -14.10 -0.81
CA TRP A 98 -6.56 -14.89 0.38
C TRP A 98 -8.02 -15.33 0.41
N SER A 99 -8.93 -14.47 -0.01
CA SER A 99 -10.35 -14.83 -0.16
C SER A 99 -10.54 -15.95 -1.19
N GLN A 100 -9.88 -15.86 -2.35
CA GLN A 100 -9.89 -16.90 -3.38
C GLN A 100 -9.28 -18.22 -2.88
N ALA A 101 -8.11 -18.17 -2.22
CA ALA A 101 -7.47 -19.35 -1.67
C ALA A 101 -8.35 -20.04 -0.60
N ALA A 102 -9.01 -19.27 0.27
CA ALA A 102 -9.94 -19.79 1.26
C ALA A 102 -11.16 -20.45 0.61
N ALA A 103 -11.70 -19.86 -0.46
CA ALA A 103 -12.83 -20.43 -1.21
C ALA A 103 -12.44 -21.75 -1.91
N ALA A 104 -11.24 -21.82 -2.49
CA ALA A 104 -10.76 -23.00 -3.21
C ALA A 104 -10.36 -24.17 -2.31
N LEU A 105 -9.72 -23.88 -1.16
CA LEU A 105 -9.15 -24.90 -0.28
C LEU A 105 -10.03 -25.22 0.94
N GLY A 106 -11.17 -24.54 1.07
CA GLY A 106 -12.09 -24.67 2.19
C GLY A 106 -11.68 -23.86 3.42
N ASP A 107 -12.60 -23.74 4.38
CA ASP A 107 -12.46 -22.94 5.60
C ASP A 107 -11.44 -23.58 6.57
N SER A 108 -10.16 -23.45 6.23
CA SER A 108 -9.06 -23.79 7.12
C SER A 108 -8.77 -22.62 8.07
N PRO A 109 -8.56 -22.87 9.37
CA PRO A 109 -8.28 -21.82 10.36
C PRO A 109 -7.04 -21.00 10.01
N GLY A 110 -6.13 -21.50 9.17
CA GLY A 110 -4.96 -20.76 8.69
C GLY A 110 -5.27 -19.64 7.68
N TYR A 111 -6.42 -19.68 6.98
CA TYR A 111 -6.80 -18.66 6.01
C TYR A 111 -7.64 -17.53 6.61
N ARG A 112 -8.39 -17.79 7.70
CA ARG A 112 -9.25 -16.78 8.33
C ARG A 112 -8.50 -15.49 8.72
N PRO A 113 -7.32 -15.54 9.36
CA PRO A 113 -6.56 -14.31 9.66
C PRO A 113 -6.10 -13.59 8.39
N LYS A 114 -5.73 -14.33 7.34
CA LYS A 114 -5.21 -13.78 6.09
C LYS A 114 -6.28 -13.06 5.27
N VAL A 115 -7.48 -13.63 5.23
CA VAL A 115 -8.66 -12.96 4.68
C VAL A 115 -8.96 -11.67 5.45
N GLU A 116 -8.75 -11.65 6.77
CA GLU A 116 -8.93 -10.41 7.54
C GLU A 116 -7.82 -9.38 7.29
N TRP A 117 -6.59 -9.80 6.97
CA TRP A 117 -5.53 -8.89 6.50
C TRP A 117 -5.95 -8.20 5.20
N GLU A 118 -6.46 -8.97 4.24
CA GLU A 118 -7.00 -8.49 2.97
C GLU A 118 -8.11 -7.45 3.19
N ARG A 119 -9.15 -7.81 3.95
CA ARG A 119 -10.23 -6.86 4.26
C ARG A 119 -9.74 -5.61 4.98
N SER A 120 -8.77 -5.75 5.88
CA SER A 120 -8.20 -4.60 6.60
C SER A 120 -7.44 -3.66 5.66
N ALA A 121 -6.68 -4.22 4.72
CA ALA A 121 -5.99 -3.45 3.68
C ALA A 121 -6.99 -2.73 2.77
N HIS A 122 -8.04 -3.43 2.31
CA HIS A 122 -9.10 -2.82 1.50
C HIS A 122 -9.80 -1.66 2.22
N ARG A 123 -10.15 -1.85 3.49
CA ARG A 123 -10.73 -0.77 4.31
C ARG A 123 -9.78 0.41 4.44
N ALA A 124 -8.49 0.17 4.65
CA ALA A 124 -7.49 1.23 4.76
C ALA A 124 -7.33 2.00 3.43
N VAL A 125 -7.37 1.32 2.27
CA VAL A 125 -7.29 2.00 0.96
C VAL A 125 -8.54 2.86 0.75
N ARG A 126 -9.72 2.28 0.98
CA ARG A 126 -11.00 2.95 0.78
C ARG A 126 -11.23 4.13 1.73
N ALA A 127 -10.65 4.11 2.94
CA ALA A 127 -10.78 5.19 3.91
C ALA A 127 -10.31 6.54 3.37
N GLU A 128 -9.38 6.56 2.42
CA GLU A 128 -8.79 7.76 1.83
C GLU A 128 -9.28 7.99 0.38
N VAL A 129 -10.45 7.47 0.00
CA VAL A 129 -11.06 7.68 -1.33
C VAL A 129 -11.13 9.16 -1.74
N MET A 130 -11.34 10.06 -0.77
CA MET A 130 -11.37 11.51 -1.03
C MET A 130 -9.99 12.06 -1.38
N ALA A 131 -8.90 11.48 -0.86
CA ALA A 131 -7.54 11.81 -1.27
C ALA A 131 -7.30 11.37 -2.73
N ALA A 132 -7.74 10.16 -3.09
CA ALA A 132 -7.70 9.66 -4.47
C ALA A 132 -8.43 10.62 -5.43
N ARG A 133 -9.66 11.03 -5.09
CA ARG A 133 -10.45 11.98 -5.89
C ARG A 133 -9.73 13.31 -6.10
N ARG A 134 -9.11 13.88 -5.06
CA ARG A 134 -8.33 15.13 -5.17
C ARG A 134 -7.14 14.98 -6.12
N LEU A 135 -6.44 13.84 -6.05
CA LEU A 135 -5.28 13.58 -6.91
C LEU A 135 -5.62 13.41 -8.39
N THR A 136 -6.89 13.17 -8.76
CA THR A 136 -7.32 13.21 -10.18
C THR A 136 -7.13 14.58 -10.84
N GLN A 137 -6.96 15.63 -10.03
CA GLN A 137 -6.71 17.00 -10.47
C GLN A 137 -5.27 17.46 -10.15
N ASP A 138 -4.35 16.52 -9.88
CA ASP A 138 -2.94 16.84 -9.65
C ASP A 138 -2.33 17.50 -10.91
N ALA A 139 -1.37 18.40 -10.69
CA ALA A 139 -0.69 19.11 -11.78
C ALA A 139 0.18 18.17 -12.62
N ASP A 140 0.61 17.06 -12.02
CA ASP A 140 1.32 15.99 -12.70
C ASP A 140 0.32 15.05 -13.40
N PRO A 141 0.36 14.95 -14.74
CA PRO A 141 -0.60 14.15 -15.49
C PRO A 141 -0.49 12.65 -15.20
N GLU A 142 0.69 12.13 -14.83
CA GLU A 142 0.86 10.71 -14.51
C GLU A 142 0.19 10.37 -13.18
N VAL A 143 0.28 11.28 -12.20
CA VAL A 143 -0.44 11.15 -10.92
C VAL A 143 -1.94 11.27 -11.12
N ALA A 144 -2.39 12.24 -11.92
CA ALA A 144 -3.80 12.42 -12.23
C ALA A 144 -4.39 11.17 -12.90
N LEU A 145 -3.66 10.55 -13.83
CA LEU A 145 -4.07 9.32 -14.51
C LEU A 145 -4.13 8.13 -13.55
N ALA A 146 -3.08 7.90 -12.76
CA ALA A 146 -3.05 6.81 -11.78
C ALA A 146 -4.16 6.94 -10.73
N ALA A 147 -4.45 8.17 -10.29
CA ALA A 147 -5.55 8.45 -9.36
C ALA A 147 -6.92 8.16 -9.99
N GLN A 148 -7.13 8.46 -11.27
CA GLN A 148 -8.37 8.13 -11.99
C GLN A 148 -8.60 6.62 -12.07
N TRP A 149 -7.56 5.84 -12.35
CA TRP A 149 -7.65 4.38 -12.35
C TRP A 149 -8.01 3.83 -10.97
N LEU A 150 -7.40 4.36 -9.91
CA LEU A 150 -7.71 3.98 -8.54
C LEU A 150 -9.16 4.33 -8.15
N VAL A 151 -9.64 5.55 -8.47
CA VAL A 151 -11.04 5.96 -8.22
C VAL A 151 -12.02 5.06 -8.97
N SER A 152 -11.70 4.70 -10.21
CA SER A 152 -12.51 3.80 -11.02
C SER A 152 -12.57 2.39 -10.39
N ALA A 153 -11.43 1.86 -9.94
CA ALA A 153 -11.35 0.57 -9.26
C ALA A 153 -12.11 0.54 -7.93
N LEU A 154 -12.19 1.67 -7.23
CA LEU A 154 -12.97 1.83 -6.00
C LEU A 154 -14.49 1.91 -6.25
N GLY A 155 -14.94 1.95 -7.52
CA GLY A 155 -16.36 2.05 -7.89
C GLY A 155 -16.93 3.45 -7.77
N GLU A 156 -16.08 4.48 -7.84
CA GLU A 156 -16.41 5.88 -7.52
C GLU A 156 -16.31 6.81 -8.75
N GLY A 157 -16.32 6.21 -9.95
CA GLY A 157 -16.26 6.88 -11.25
C GLY A 157 -17.60 7.38 -11.76
#